data_AF-A0A4Y8SL05-F1
#
_entry.id   AF-A0A4Y8SL05-F1
#
_cell.length_a   1.000
_cell.length_b   1.000
_cell.length_c   1.000
_cell.angle_alpha   90.00
_cell.angle_beta   90.00
_cell.angle_gamma   90.00
#
_symmetry.space_group_name_H-M   'P 1'
#
loop_
_entity.id
_entity.type
_entity.pdbx_description
1 polymer ?
#
loop_
_entity_poly.entity_id
_entity_poly.type
_entity_poly.pdbx_seq_one_letter_code
_entity_poly.pdbx_strand_id
1 'polypeptide(L)'
;MLKAAPAHAFNLTGTGNGKHIIILGGGLAGLASAYELNKLGYKTTIIEARERAGGRCWSIRNGSTNQETGMPATTAKFDDGLYFNAGPSRIPHHHELTLHYCKELGVPIQVYNNVNEGAYYFAEGKGPLSNKKIRAREVHNDVRGYMAELLSKSVDHGALDATLTKEDTQKVLEYLAAEGGLDIDKLYKASARRGYAESPGAGNKPGKIAEANKLAGIIQSGLLDPDFYNVAEYTYELQMTMFQAVGGMDMIAKALQKQVAPSLKLGAEVTNITNLPEGVKVTYKDATGEHVLQGDLCICTLPLPVLSNINNNFSGDVSRAIDYIGYIQTGKIGLQFKRRFWEEDDHIYGGITHTNNDLTQIFYPSYDYLGKKGILIGYYNFNEKAVRMGDLNYAEREKLALQKGRLVHPQYDAEFERSFSVSWHKTKYNLGGWAVYNNETRKTQYPALLKPDKQVYFAGEHLTYLNAWMAGAFESARSVVAQIHARVTEQRVSYPATKQ
;
A
#
# COMPACT_ATOMS: atom_id res chain seq x y z
N MET A 1 32.21 -12.96 -7.48
CA MET A 1 30.86 -12.71 -8.05
C MET A 1 29.89 -12.63 -6.90
N LEU A 2 29.14 -11.53 -6.79
CA LEU A 2 28.06 -11.42 -5.78
C LEU A 2 27.06 -12.54 -6.04
N LYS A 3 26.70 -13.31 -5.01
CA LYS A 3 25.56 -14.24 -5.10
C LYS A 3 24.33 -13.46 -5.57
N ALA A 4 23.50 -14.07 -6.43
CA ALA A 4 22.21 -13.50 -6.76
C ALA A 4 21.49 -13.13 -5.45
N ALA A 5 20.90 -11.93 -5.41
CA ALA A 5 20.27 -11.37 -4.21
C ALA A 5 19.36 -12.43 -3.55
N PRO A 6 19.30 -12.50 -2.20
CA PRO A 6 18.39 -13.41 -1.54
C PRO A 6 16.97 -12.97 -1.91
N ALA A 7 16.36 -13.74 -2.78
CA ALA A 7 14.95 -14.02 -2.84
C ALA A 7 14.98 -15.44 -3.37
N HIS A 8 14.87 -16.41 -2.45
CA HIS A 8 15.12 -17.85 -2.66
C HIS A 8 15.04 -18.27 -4.12
N ALA A 9 16.12 -18.79 -4.71
CA ALA A 9 16.12 -19.17 -6.12
C ALA A 9 14.88 -20.04 -6.41
N PHE A 10 13.97 -19.56 -7.26
CA PHE A 10 12.83 -20.34 -7.72
C PHE A 10 13.28 -21.29 -8.83
N ASN A 11 14.17 -22.21 -8.46
CA ASN A 11 14.82 -23.09 -9.41
C ASN A 11 14.19 -24.48 -9.33
N LEU A 12 12.97 -24.59 -9.85
CA LEU A 12 12.30 -25.88 -9.99
C LEU A 12 12.90 -26.65 -11.18
N THR A 13 13.08 -27.95 -11.03
CA THR A 13 13.69 -28.82 -12.05
C THR A 13 12.65 -29.71 -12.72
N GLY A 14 12.83 -29.95 -14.02
CA GLY A 14 11.87 -30.68 -14.83
C GLY A 14 11.05 -29.74 -15.71
N THR A 15 10.05 -30.30 -16.38
CA THR A 15 9.21 -29.56 -17.33
C THR A 15 7.75 -29.92 -17.12
N GLY A 16 6.87 -28.95 -17.36
CA GLY A 16 5.43 -29.14 -17.38
C GLY A 16 4.93 -29.98 -18.57
N ASN A 17 5.81 -30.40 -19.49
CA ASN A 17 5.47 -31.20 -20.67
C ASN A 17 4.30 -30.61 -21.49
N GLY A 18 4.20 -29.27 -21.55
CA GLY A 18 3.13 -28.58 -22.27
C GLY A 18 1.75 -28.65 -21.63
N LYS A 19 1.61 -29.12 -20.38
CA LYS A 19 0.35 -29.07 -19.63
C LYS A 19 -0.24 -27.66 -19.64
N HIS A 20 -1.54 -27.57 -19.91
CA HIS A 20 -2.24 -26.31 -20.09
C HIS A 20 -2.82 -25.81 -18.78
N ILE A 21 -2.31 -24.67 -18.30
CA ILE A 21 -2.77 -24.00 -17.08
C ILE A 21 -3.57 -22.75 -17.46
N ILE A 22 -4.84 -22.72 -17.09
CA ILE A 22 -5.68 -21.53 -17.23
C ILE A 22 -5.48 -20.63 -16.01
N ILE A 23 -5.33 -19.32 -16.20
CA ILE A 23 -5.12 -18.36 -15.12
C ILE A 23 -6.22 -17.31 -15.18
N LEU A 24 -6.98 -17.16 -14.10
CA LEU A 24 -8.10 -16.22 -14.02
C LEU A 24 -7.63 -14.95 -13.31
N GLY A 25 -7.52 -13.86 -14.06
CA GLY A 25 -7.02 -12.56 -13.61
C GLY A 25 -5.58 -12.29 -14.03
N GLY A 26 -5.38 -11.15 -14.69
CA GLY A 26 -4.08 -10.58 -15.07
C GLY A 26 -3.53 -9.62 -14.02
N GLY A 27 -3.83 -9.83 -12.74
CA GLY A 27 -3.18 -9.15 -11.62
C GLY A 27 -1.75 -9.66 -11.38
N LEU A 28 -1.04 -9.07 -10.42
CA LEU A 28 0.36 -9.47 -10.13
C LEU A 28 0.52 -10.97 -9.85
N ALA A 29 -0.40 -11.59 -9.12
CA ALA A 29 -0.36 -13.02 -8.85
C ALA A 29 -0.49 -13.84 -10.14
N GLY A 30 -1.49 -13.57 -10.97
CA GLY A 30 -1.72 -14.30 -12.23
C GLY A 30 -0.60 -14.10 -13.24
N LEU A 31 -0.12 -12.87 -13.40
CA LEU A 31 1.03 -12.56 -14.27
C LEU A 31 2.30 -13.27 -13.81
N ALA A 32 2.61 -13.26 -12.51
CA ALA A 32 3.76 -13.96 -11.96
C ALA A 32 3.62 -15.47 -12.09
N SER A 33 2.44 -16.04 -11.82
CA SER A 33 2.19 -17.47 -12.02
C SER A 33 2.44 -17.89 -13.46
N ALA A 34 1.93 -17.14 -14.45
CA ALA A 34 2.16 -17.43 -15.86
C ALA A 34 3.65 -17.32 -16.23
N TYR A 35 4.32 -16.27 -15.75
CA TYR A 35 5.75 -16.05 -16.00
C TYR A 35 6.59 -17.23 -15.50
N GLU A 36 6.36 -17.67 -14.27
CA GLU A 36 7.09 -18.79 -13.66
C GLU A 36 6.75 -20.13 -14.32
N LEU A 37 5.47 -20.39 -14.64
CA LEU A 37 5.06 -21.60 -15.35
C LEU A 37 5.62 -21.67 -16.77
N ASN A 38 5.67 -20.55 -17.49
CA ASN A 38 6.22 -20.50 -18.84
C ASN A 38 7.72 -20.86 -18.85
N LYS A 39 8.49 -20.40 -17.84
CA LYS A 39 9.90 -20.79 -17.66
C LYS A 39 10.09 -22.30 -17.45
N LEU A 40 9.05 -22.99 -16.96
CA LEU A 40 9.04 -24.44 -16.71
C LEU A 40 8.41 -25.25 -17.86
N GLY A 41 8.10 -24.63 -19.00
CA GLY A 41 7.58 -25.33 -20.19
C GLY A 41 6.11 -25.71 -20.12
N TYR A 42 5.31 -25.05 -19.27
CA TYR A 42 3.85 -25.14 -19.32
C TYR A 42 3.27 -24.27 -20.43
N LYS A 43 2.11 -24.66 -20.96
CA LYS A 43 1.27 -23.77 -21.77
C LYS A 43 0.38 -22.98 -20.80
N THR A 44 0.34 -21.66 -20.91
CA THR A 44 -0.54 -20.83 -20.06
C THR A 44 -1.47 -19.96 -20.88
N THR A 45 -2.70 -19.78 -20.40
CA THR A 45 -3.66 -18.79 -20.90
C THR A 45 -4.20 -17.97 -19.74
N ILE A 46 -4.00 -16.65 -19.75
CA ILE A 46 -4.51 -15.72 -18.75
C ILE A 46 -5.76 -15.04 -19.30
N ILE A 47 -6.84 -15.05 -18.53
CA ILE A 47 -8.11 -14.37 -18.82
C ILE A 47 -8.24 -13.16 -17.87
N GLU A 48 -8.13 -11.95 -18.38
CA GLU A 48 -8.27 -10.69 -17.62
C GLU A 48 -9.45 -9.88 -18.15
N ALA A 49 -10.35 -9.52 -17.23
CA ALA A 49 -11.59 -8.83 -17.57
C ALA A 49 -11.38 -7.37 -18.01
N ARG A 50 -10.30 -6.72 -17.57
CA ARG A 50 -9.99 -5.34 -17.95
C ARG A 50 -9.21 -5.28 -19.26
N GLU A 51 -9.21 -4.09 -19.86
CA GLU A 51 -8.31 -3.70 -20.96
C GLU A 51 -6.87 -3.43 -20.50
N ARG A 52 -6.52 -3.81 -19.27
CA ARG A 52 -5.18 -3.60 -18.69
C ARG A 52 -4.81 -4.74 -17.74
N ALA A 53 -3.52 -5.05 -17.69
CA ALA A 53 -2.97 -5.94 -16.67
C ALA A 53 -2.69 -5.19 -15.34
N GLY A 54 -2.32 -5.92 -14.30
CA GLY A 54 -1.87 -5.42 -13.00
C GLY A 54 -2.95 -5.38 -11.91
N GLY A 55 -4.24 -5.42 -12.27
CA GLY A 55 -5.34 -5.45 -11.31
C GLY A 55 -5.31 -4.23 -10.36
N ARG A 56 -5.09 -4.47 -9.05
CA ARG A 56 -4.93 -3.41 -8.05
C ARG A 56 -3.63 -2.62 -8.20
N CYS A 57 -2.60 -3.20 -8.80
CA CYS A 57 -1.37 -2.49 -9.15
C CYS A 57 -1.64 -1.56 -10.35
N TRP A 58 -2.10 -0.34 -10.04
CA TRP A 58 -2.56 0.60 -11.06
C TRP A 58 -2.10 2.02 -10.74
N SER A 59 -1.39 2.61 -11.71
CA SER A 59 -0.99 4.01 -11.69
C SER A 59 -1.87 4.78 -12.67
N ILE A 60 -2.60 5.77 -12.15
CA ILE A 60 -3.47 6.64 -12.92
C ILE A 60 -2.62 7.71 -13.58
N ARG A 61 -2.79 7.85 -14.89
CA ARG A 61 -2.15 8.82 -15.77
C ARG A 61 -3.17 9.30 -16.81
N ASN A 62 -2.79 10.25 -17.67
CA ASN A 62 -3.61 10.68 -18.80
C ASN A 62 -4.20 9.47 -19.57
N GLY A 63 -5.50 9.50 -19.87
CA GLY A 63 -6.22 8.43 -20.58
C GLY A 63 -6.62 7.22 -19.74
N SER A 64 -6.25 7.15 -18.46
CA SER A 64 -6.68 6.04 -17.58
C SER A 64 -8.20 6.09 -17.35
N THR A 65 -8.90 4.99 -17.57
CA THR A 65 -10.35 4.91 -17.41
C THR A 65 -10.76 4.12 -16.18
N ASN A 66 -11.82 4.54 -15.49
CA ASN A 66 -12.47 3.78 -14.43
C ASN A 66 -13.99 3.80 -14.58
N GLN A 67 -14.65 2.76 -14.09
CA GLN A 67 -16.09 2.77 -13.88
C GLN A 67 -16.38 2.17 -12.51
N GLU A 68 -16.96 2.99 -11.64
CA GLU A 68 -17.43 2.57 -10.32
C GLU A 68 -18.91 2.20 -10.36
N THR A 69 -19.34 1.27 -9.52
CA THR A 69 -20.74 0.82 -9.42
C THR A 69 -21.66 2.01 -9.18
N GLY A 70 -22.65 2.18 -10.05
CA GLY A 70 -23.60 3.29 -9.97
C GLY A 70 -23.07 4.62 -10.52
N MET A 71 -21.88 4.64 -11.12
CA MET A 71 -21.26 5.85 -11.68
C MET A 71 -20.97 5.70 -13.18
N PRO A 72 -20.98 6.80 -13.96
CA PRO A 72 -20.55 6.78 -15.35
C PRO A 72 -19.05 6.47 -15.45
N ALA A 73 -18.63 5.92 -16.59
CA ALA A 73 -17.21 5.78 -16.87
C ALA A 73 -16.54 7.17 -16.88
N THR A 74 -15.33 7.24 -16.32
CA THR A 74 -14.54 8.47 -16.26
C THR A 74 -13.14 8.22 -16.81
N THR A 75 -12.51 9.27 -17.34
CA THR A 75 -11.16 9.24 -17.92
C THR A 75 -10.29 10.30 -17.27
N ALA A 76 -9.14 9.91 -16.73
CA ALA A 76 -8.16 10.81 -16.17
C ALA A 76 -7.57 11.71 -17.27
N LYS A 77 -7.45 13.00 -16.97
CA LYS A 77 -6.94 14.02 -17.90
C LYS A 77 -5.68 14.69 -17.37
N PHE A 78 -4.87 13.98 -16.60
CA PHE A 78 -3.61 14.54 -16.10
C PHE A 78 -2.69 14.94 -17.25
N ASP A 79 -1.77 15.86 -16.99
CA ASP A 79 -0.73 16.21 -17.96
C ASP A 79 0.23 15.02 -18.15
N ASP A 80 0.82 14.91 -19.35
CA ASP A 80 1.70 13.80 -19.69
C ASP A 80 2.91 13.74 -18.75
N GLY A 81 3.30 12.51 -18.38
CA GLY A 81 4.37 12.25 -17.41
C GLY A 81 3.91 12.25 -15.95
N LEU A 82 2.78 12.89 -15.61
CA LEU A 82 2.25 12.87 -14.24
C LEU A 82 1.42 11.61 -13.95
N TYR A 83 1.55 11.09 -12.72
CA TYR A 83 0.76 9.96 -12.28
C TYR A 83 0.53 9.91 -10.77
N PHE A 84 -0.45 9.12 -10.32
CA PHE A 84 -0.47 8.67 -8.93
C PHE A 84 -0.82 7.18 -8.84
N ASN A 85 -0.35 6.53 -7.79
CA ASN A 85 -0.62 5.12 -7.54
C ASN A 85 -1.95 4.96 -6.80
N ALA A 86 -3.03 4.61 -7.52
CA ALA A 86 -4.35 4.38 -6.92
C ALA A 86 -4.37 3.15 -5.99
N GLY A 87 -3.51 2.16 -6.25
CA GLY A 87 -3.32 0.98 -5.39
C GLY A 87 -2.01 1.04 -4.61
N PRO A 88 -1.10 0.04 -4.76
CA PRO A 88 0.17 0.00 -4.06
C PRO A 88 1.04 1.19 -4.46
N SER A 89 1.53 1.95 -3.47
CA SER A 89 2.34 3.15 -3.69
C SER A 89 3.79 3.04 -3.23
N ARG A 90 4.12 2.03 -2.41
CA ARG A 90 5.41 1.86 -1.75
C ARG A 90 5.78 0.39 -1.59
N ILE A 91 7.08 0.10 -1.54
CA ILE A 91 7.70 -1.23 -1.42
C ILE A 91 8.67 -1.19 -0.23
N PRO A 92 8.43 -1.96 0.83
CA PRO A 92 9.35 -2.10 1.96
C PRO A 92 10.68 -2.74 1.54
N HIS A 93 11.78 -2.36 2.19
CA HIS A 93 13.12 -2.91 1.90
C HIS A 93 13.22 -4.42 2.10
N HIS A 94 12.40 -5.00 2.99
CA HIS A 94 12.37 -6.43 3.28
C HIS A 94 11.36 -7.23 2.43
N HIS A 95 10.64 -6.58 1.50
CA HIS A 95 9.85 -7.29 0.49
C HIS A 95 10.76 -7.80 -0.64
N GLU A 96 11.71 -8.66 -0.28
CA GLU A 96 12.79 -9.16 -1.13
C GLU A 96 12.29 -9.71 -2.46
N LEU A 97 11.19 -10.47 -2.46
CA LEU A 97 10.63 -11.04 -3.69
C LEU A 97 10.09 -9.96 -4.65
N THR A 98 9.48 -8.89 -4.13
CA THR A 98 9.04 -7.77 -4.98
C THR A 98 10.25 -7.07 -5.60
N LEU A 99 11.30 -6.82 -4.81
CA LEU A 99 12.53 -6.20 -5.27
C LEU A 99 13.29 -7.10 -6.27
N HIS A 100 13.23 -8.42 -6.07
CA HIS A 100 13.78 -9.41 -7.00
C HIS A 100 13.11 -9.34 -8.37
N TYR A 101 11.77 -9.34 -8.43
CA TYR A 101 11.06 -9.16 -9.71
C TYR A 101 11.40 -7.82 -10.36
N CYS A 102 11.53 -6.74 -9.58
CA CYS A 102 11.97 -5.45 -10.15
C CYS A 102 13.35 -5.59 -10.81
N LYS A 103 14.30 -6.25 -10.13
CA LYS A 103 15.65 -6.47 -10.66
C LYS A 103 15.66 -7.39 -11.89
N GLU A 104 14.99 -8.53 -11.81
CA GLU A 104 14.92 -9.55 -12.87
C GLU A 104 14.29 -8.98 -14.15
N LEU A 105 13.22 -8.19 -14.00
CA LEU A 105 12.48 -7.62 -15.12
C LEU A 105 13.04 -6.27 -15.59
N GLY A 106 14.11 -5.76 -14.96
CA GLY A 106 14.71 -4.48 -15.30
C GLY A 106 13.82 -3.27 -15.02
N VAL A 107 12.96 -3.33 -13.99
CA VAL A 107 12.11 -2.22 -13.55
C VAL A 107 12.90 -1.33 -12.60
N PRO A 108 13.24 -0.08 -13.00
CA PRO A 108 13.95 0.83 -12.12
C PRO A 108 13.09 1.21 -10.91
N ILE A 109 13.72 1.26 -9.75
CA ILE A 109 13.11 1.71 -8.50
C ILE A 109 13.83 2.94 -7.96
N GLN A 110 13.14 3.72 -7.15
CA GLN A 110 13.65 4.91 -6.46
C GLN A 110 13.14 4.94 -5.02
N VAL A 111 13.79 5.72 -4.17
CA VAL A 111 13.36 5.88 -2.77
C VAL A 111 11.95 6.47 -2.72
N TYR A 112 11.10 5.88 -1.89
CA TYR A 112 9.80 6.41 -1.51
C TYR A 112 9.94 7.04 -0.13
N ASN A 113 9.71 8.35 -0.05
CA ASN A 113 9.75 9.07 1.23
C ASN A 113 8.44 8.85 1.98
N ASN A 114 8.47 7.98 2.99
CA ASN A 114 7.29 7.64 3.78
C ASN A 114 7.10 8.51 5.01
N VAL A 115 8.21 8.94 5.60
CA VAL A 115 8.27 9.69 6.84
C VAL A 115 8.97 11.01 6.55
N ASN A 116 8.28 12.11 6.80
CA ASN A 116 8.85 13.43 6.59
C ASN A 116 8.53 14.33 7.77
N GLU A 117 9.54 14.58 8.60
CA GLU A 117 9.51 15.49 9.74
C GLU A 117 9.19 16.95 9.36
N GLY A 118 9.38 17.29 8.08
CA GLY A 118 8.94 18.55 7.48
C GLY A 118 7.48 18.58 7.06
N ALA A 119 6.75 17.47 7.00
CA ALA A 119 5.33 17.47 6.70
C ALA A 119 4.50 18.02 7.89
N TYR A 120 3.19 18.14 7.71
CA TYR A 120 2.29 18.69 8.72
C TYR A 120 1.43 17.65 9.44
N TYR A 121 1.13 17.94 10.70
CA TYR A 121 -0.08 17.50 11.39
C TYR A 121 -1.11 18.63 11.36
N PHE A 122 -2.37 18.27 11.11
CA PHE A 122 -3.50 19.21 11.12
C PHE A 122 -4.73 18.56 11.79
N ALA A 123 -5.07 19.04 12.99
CA ALA A 123 -6.23 18.55 13.74
C ALA A 123 -7.38 19.57 13.69
N GLU A 124 -8.52 19.18 13.13
CA GLU A 124 -9.79 19.89 13.35
C GLU A 124 -10.28 19.58 14.77
N GLY A 125 -10.76 20.58 15.52
CA GLY A 125 -11.24 20.36 16.88
C GLY A 125 -11.22 21.59 17.77
N LYS A 126 -11.11 21.33 19.09
CA LYS A 126 -11.00 22.34 20.14
C LYS A 126 -9.60 22.29 20.73
N GLY A 127 -9.10 23.41 21.22
CA GLY A 127 -7.77 23.51 21.81
C GLY A 127 -6.92 24.58 21.14
N PRO A 128 -5.80 24.97 21.75
CA PRO A 128 -4.99 26.09 21.26
C PRO A 128 -4.26 25.80 19.94
N LEU A 129 -4.12 24.53 19.55
CA LEU A 129 -3.44 24.08 18.34
C LEU A 129 -4.39 23.58 17.24
N SER A 130 -5.69 23.50 17.51
CA SER A 130 -6.68 23.07 16.51
C SER A 130 -6.77 24.05 15.34
N ASN A 131 -7.03 23.49 14.16
CA ASN A 131 -7.12 24.19 12.88
C ASN A 131 -5.84 24.97 12.51
N LYS A 132 -4.68 24.54 13.03
CA LYS A 132 -3.36 25.06 12.67
C LYS A 132 -2.53 23.93 12.06
N LYS A 133 -1.80 24.26 11.00
CA LYS A 133 -0.77 23.36 10.47
C LYS A 133 0.47 23.45 11.36
N ILE A 134 0.92 22.30 11.87
CA ILE A 134 2.09 22.18 12.76
C ILE A 134 3.03 21.16 12.15
N ARG A 135 4.33 21.41 12.10
CA ARG A 135 5.26 20.43 11.52
C ARG A 135 5.29 19.17 12.38
N ALA A 136 5.38 18.01 11.76
CA ALA A 136 5.50 16.72 12.45
C ALA A 136 6.65 16.77 13.48
N ARG A 137 7.81 17.33 13.11
CA ARG A 137 8.95 17.50 14.03
C ARG A 137 8.65 18.29 15.27
N GLU A 138 7.75 19.26 15.21
CA GLU A 138 7.41 20.07 16.38
C GLU A 138 6.68 19.20 17.40
N VAL A 139 5.65 18.47 16.95
CA VAL A 139 4.88 17.56 17.81
C VAL A 139 5.76 16.43 18.33
N HIS A 140 6.56 15.79 17.46
CA HIS A 140 7.42 14.68 17.84
C HIS A 140 8.45 15.07 18.90
N ASN A 141 9.12 16.21 18.73
CA ASN A 141 10.12 16.67 19.69
C ASN A 141 9.50 17.16 20.99
N ASP A 142 8.39 17.90 20.93
CA ASP A 142 7.71 18.39 22.13
C ASP A 142 7.21 17.20 22.96
N VAL A 143 6.52 16.24 22.34
CA VAL A 143 5.97 15.06 23.05
C VAL A 143 7.09 14.19 23.62
N ARG A 144 8.11 13.88 22.83
CA ARG A 144 9.26 13.08 23.31
C ARG A 144 9.97 13.75 24.48
N GLY A 145 10.18 15.06 24.39
CA GLY A 145 10.80 15.86 25.44
C GLY A 145 10.02 15.80 26.75
N TYR A 146 8.71 16.07 26.69
CA TYR A 146 7.85 16.00 27.88
C TYR A 146 7.74 14.59 28.46
N MET A 147 7.65 13.54 27.62
CA MET A 147 7.62 12.17 28.11
C MET A 147 8.94 11.79 28.80
N ALA A 148 10.07 12.20 28.25
CA ALA A 148 11.39 12.00 28.86
C ALA A 148 11.54 12.78 30.18
N GLU A 149 11.08 14.03 30.25
CA GLU A 149 11.07 14.83 31.47
C GLU A 149 10.25 14.15 32.58
N LEU A 150 9.01 13.75 32.27
CA LEU A 150 8.12 13.09 33.23
C LEU A 150 8.73 11.78 33.74
N LEU A 151 9.25 10.96 32.83
CA LEU A 151 9.89 9.70 33.21
C LEU A 151 11.18 9.92 34.00
N SER A 152 11.99 10.91 33.64
CA SER A 152 13.23 11.26 34.35
C SER A 152 12.93 11.63 35.81
N LYS A 153 11.90 12.46 36.05
CA LYS A 153 11.45 12.82 37.41
C LYS A 153 10.95 11.60 38.20
N SER A 154 10.20 10.70 37.56
CA SER A 154 9.73 9.46 38.20
C SER A 154 10.87 8.52 38.57
N VAL A 155 11.85 8.33 37.70
CA VAL A 155 13.06 7.53 37.96
C VAL A 155 13.86 8.14 39.12
N ASP A 156 14.07 9.46 39.09
CA ASP A 156 14.90 10.16 40.08
C ASP A 156 14.31 10.13 41.49
N HIS A 157 12.98 10.17 41.61
CA HIS A 157 12.27 10.03 42.87
C HIS A 157 12.06 8.58 43.33
N GLY A 158 12.59 7.59 42.59
CA GLY A 158 12.38 6.18 42.89
C GLY A 158 10.92 5.74 42.81
N ALA A 159 10.11 6.43 42.01
CA ALA A 159 8.66 6.22 41.92
C ALA A 159 8.27 5.09 40.95
N LEU A 160 9.24 4.49 40.25
CA LEU A 160 8.99 3.34 39.38
C LEU A 160 9.10 2.04 40.16
N ASP A 161 8.12 1.16 39.98
CA ASP A 161 8.16 -0.23 40.44
C ASP A 161 9.08 -1.07 39.53
N ALA A 162 10.36 -0.70 39.51
CA ALA A 162 11.39 -1.33 38.70
C ALA A 162 12.65 -1.55 39.54
N THR A 163 13.21 -2.75 39.47
CA THR A 163 14.46 -3.10 40.15
C THR A 163 15.66 -2.56 39.35
N LEU A 164 15.93 -1.25 39.48
CA LEU A 164 17.10 -0.60 38.90
C LEU A 164 18.18 -0.42 39.98
N THR A 165 19.42 -0.77 39.66
CA THR A 165 20.55 -0.38 40.51
C THR A 165 20.77 1.14 40.41
N LYS A 166 21.56 1.73 41.33
CA LYS A 166 21.96 3.14 41.22
C LYS A 166 22.65 3.45 39.89
N GLU A 167 23.46 2.51 39.39
CA GLU A 167 24.16 2.65 38.12
C GLU A 167 23.17 2.61 36.93
N ASP A 168 22.19 1.71 36.95
CA ASP A 168 21.17 1.64 35.91
C ASP A 168 20.30 2.90 35.89
N THR A 169 19.89 3.39 37.06
CA THR A 169 19.16 4.65 37.19
C THR A 169 19.94 5.79 36.55
N GLN A 170 21.24 5.92 36.83
CA GLN A 170 22.07 6.97 36.23
C GLN A 170 22.13 6.84 34.70
N LYS A 171 22.33 5.64 34.16
CA LYS A 171 22.34 5.39 32.70
C LYS A 171 20.99 5.71 32.04
N VAL A 172 19.89 5.36 32.70
CA VAL A 172 18.54 5.69 32.22
C VAL A 172 18.34 7.21 32.21
N LEU A 173 18.73 7.91 33.27
CA LEU A 173 18.63 9.38 33.34
C LEU A 173 19.47 10.07 32.25
N GLU A 174 20.68 9.58 31.99
CA GLU A 174 21.56 10.07 30.91
C GLU A 174 20.93 9.84 29.52
N TYR A 175 20.38 8.66 29.29
CA TYR A 175 19.66 8.36 28.06
C TYR A 175 18.45 9.29 27.88
N LEU A 176 17.61 9.45 28.91
CA LEU A 176 16.42 10.31 28.85
C LEU A 176 16.78 11.78 28.64
N ALA A 177 17.87 12.26 29.25
CA ALA A 177 18.36 13.62 29.02
C ALA A 177 18.76 13.82 27.55
N ALA A 178 19.50 12.87 26.97
CA ALA A 178 19.91 12.93 25.57
C ALA A 178 18.73 12.79 24.60
N GLU A 179 17.85 11.81 24.82
CA GLU A 179 16.70 11.51 23.96
C GLU A 179 15.65 12.63 24.00
N GLY A 180 15.32 13.10 25.21
CA GLY A 180 14.37 14.18 25.45
C GLY A 180 14.90 15.58 25.17
N GLY A 181 16.22 15.77 25.12
CA GLY A 181 16.82 17.11 25.06
C GLY A 181 16.58 17.89 26.36
N LEU A 182 16.76 17.24 27.50
CA LEU A 182 16.55 17.84 28.82
C LEU A 182 17.77 18.68 29.23
N ASP A 183 17.52 19.75 29.98
CA ASP A 183 18.60 20.54 30.60
C ASP A 183 19.13 19.90 31.88
N ILE A 184 20.05 20.58 32.57
CA ILE A 184 20.67 20.10 33.81
C ILE A 184 19.67 19.92 34.96
N ASP A 185 18.54 20.63 34.90
CA ASP A 185 17.43 20.52 35.86
C ASP A 185 16.40 19.45 35.43
N LYS A 186 16.73 18.65 34.41
CA LYS A 186 15.89 17.61 33.81
C LYS A 186 14.59 18.17 33.23
N LEU A 187 14.58 19.45 32.83
CA LEU A 187 13.45 20.10 32.20
C LEU A 187 13.59 20.07 30.68
N TYR A 188 12.50 19.80 29.99
CA TYR A 188 12.44 19.89 28.54
C TYR A 188 12.48 21.35 28.10
N LYS A 189 13.39 21.65 27.18
CA LYS A 189 13.44 22.92 26.45
C LYS A 189 13.53 22.64 24.95
N ALA A 190 12.82 23.43 24.15
CA ALA A 190 12.90 23.32 22.70
C ALA A 190 14.35 23.45 22.24
N SER A 191 14.74 22.56 21.31
CA SER A 191 16.07 22.53 20.72
C SER A 191 15.98 22.68 19.20
N ALA A 192 17.13 22.78 18.53
CA ALA A 192 17.19 22.82 17.08
C ALA A 192 16.50 21.62 16.39
N ARG A 193 16.31 20.48 17.09
CA ARG A 193 15.57 19.31 16.58
C ARG A 193 14.12 19.66 16.20
N ARG A 194 13.51 20.60 16.95
CA ARG A 194 12.15 21.13 16.72
C ARG A 194 12.09 22.04 15.49
N GLY A 195 13.21 22.65 15.11
CA GLY A 195 13.31 23.66 14.07
C GLY A 195 13.36 25.09 14.61
N TYR A 196 13.32 26.05 13.69
CA TYR A 196 13.60 27.46 13.95
C TYR A 196 12.39 28.34 13.58
N ALA A 197 12.08 29.32 14.43
CA ALA A 197 11.17 30.43 14.11
C ALA A 197 11.85 31.43 13.15
N GLU A 198 13.16 31.58 13.27
CA GLU A 198 14.01 32.32 12.33
C GLU A 198 15.20 31.45 11.95
N SER A 199 15.33 31.08 10.69
CA SER A 199 16.39 30.18 10.22
C SER A 199 17.79 30.77 10.50
N PRO A 200 18.77 29.94 10.89
CA PRO A 200 20.17 30.37 10.95
C PRO A 200 20.66 30.79 9.57
N GLY A 201 21.55 31.78 9.54
CA GLY A 201 22.11 32.35 8.31
C GLY A 201 23.56 32.77 8.44
N ALA A 202 24.05 33.54 7.47
CA ALA A 202 25.43 34.01 7.44
C ALA A 202 25.71 35.10 8.50
N GLY A 203 26.98 35.21 8.90
CA GLY A 203 27.45 36.23 9.85
C GLY A 203 26.87 36.04 11.24
N ASN A 204 26.38 37.13 11.85
CA ASN A 204 25.86 37.13 13.22
C ASN A 204 24.38 36.71 13.31
N LYS A 205 23.92 35.79 12.46
CA LYS A 205 22.53 35.31 12.42
C LYS A 205 22.44 33.85 12.89
N PRO A 206 22.50 33.57 14.20
CA PRO A 206 22.44 32.20 14.73
C PRO A 206 21.05 31.54 14.56
N GLY A 207 20.05 32.30 14.11
CA GLY A 207 18.66 31.87 14.07
C GLY A 207 18.01 31.92 15.46
N LYS A 208 16.70 31.66 15.49
CA LYS A 208 15.89 31.60 16.70
C LYS A 208 15.16 30.26 16.73
N ILE A 209 15.44 29.44 17.74
CA ILE A 209 14.73 28.17 17.94
C ILE A 209 13.25 28.45 18.15
N ALA A 210 12.38 27.64 17.54
CA ALA A 210 10.94 27.80 17.72
C ALA A 210 10.51 27.32 19.11
N GLU A 211 9.64 28.09 19.77
CA GLU A 211 9.16 27.81 21.12
C GLU A 211 8.37 26.50 21.21
N ALA A 212 8.56 25.74 22.30
CA ALA A 212 7.82 24.50 22.53
C ALA A 212 6.31 24.76 22.67
N ASN A 213 5.49 23.88 22.10
CA ASN A 213 4.07 23.85 22.43
C ASN A 213 3.90 23.27 23.83
N LYS A 214 3.01 23.83 24.65
CA LYS A 214 2.70 23.25 25.96
C LYS A 214 2.08 21.85 25.77
N LEU A 215 2.52 20.87 26.56
CA LEU A 215 1.97 19.51 26.55
C LEU A 215 0.43 19.49 26.63
N ALA A 216 -0.15 20.26 27.56
CA ALA A 216 -1.61 20.38 27.70
C ALA A 216 -2.28 20.87 26.40
N GLY A 217 -1.64 21.77 25.65
CA GLY A 217 -2.14 22.25 24.37
C GLY A 217 -2.12 21.19 23.28
N ILE A 218 -1.09 20.33 23.25
CA ILE A 218 -1.00 19.18 22.33
C ILE A 218 -2.12 18.17 22.63
N ILE A 219 -2.27 17.80 23.90
CA ILE A 219 -3.32 16.88 24.36
C ILE A 219 -4.72 17.44 24.06
N GLN A 220 -4.99 18.67 24.50
CA GLN A 220 -6.31 19.28 24.35
C GLN A 220 -6.72 19.46 22.89
N SER A 221 -5.75 19.58 21.98
CA SER A 221 -5.99 19.75 20.54
C SER A 221 -6.11 18.43 19.78
N GLY A 222 -6.06 17.28 20.46
CA GLY A 222 -6.22 15.94 19.87
C GLY A 222 -4.99 15.45 19.09
N LEU A 223 -3.83 16.08 19.24
CA LEU A 223 -2.61 15.67 18.52
C LEU A 223 -1.96 14.40 19.10
N LEU A 224 -2.53 13.84 20.16
CA LEU A 224 -2.21 12.51 20.70
C LEU A 224 -3.38 11.53 20.49
N ASP A 225 -4.30 11.81 19.57
CA ASP A 225 -5.39 10.91 19.23
C ASP A 225 -4.92 9.87 18.18
N PRO A 226 -5.65 8.75 17.99
CA PRO A 226 -5.24 7.68 17.09
C PRO A 226 -4.91 8.07 15.66
N ASP A 227 -5.49 9.16 15.13
CA ASP A 227 -5.18 9.69 13.79
C ASP A 227 -3.72 10.19 13.66
N PHE A 228 -3.03 10.48 14.78
CA PHE A 228 -1.68 11.05 14.82
C PHE A 228 -0.64 10.15 15.49
N TYR A 229 -0.98 8.89 15.78
CA TYR A 229 0.00 7.94 16.31
C TYR A 229 1.08 7.60 15.30
N ASN A 230 2.34 7.74 15.71
CA ASN A 230 3.51 7.37 14.90
C ASN A 230 3.71 5.85 14.76
N VAL A 231 2.84 5.03 15.37
CA VAL A 231 2.92 3.55 15.35
C VAL A 231 3.03 3.00 13.92
N ALA A 232 2.34 3.64 12.98
CA ALA A 232 2.39 3.23 11.58
C ALA A 232 3.82 3.32 11.01
N GLU A 233 4.64 4.29 11.41
CA GLU A 233 6.02 4.45 10.93
C GLU A 233 6.99 3.41 11.51
N TYR A 234 6.68 2.89 12.71
CA TYR A 234 7.46 1.83 13.37
C TYR A 234 7.02 0.42 12.97
N THR A 235 5.85 0.29 12.35
CA THR A 235 5.35 -0.99 11.83
C THR A 235 6.34 -1.53 10.80
N TYR A 236 6.72 -2.81 10.92
CA TYR A 236 7.81 -3.41 10.16
C TYR A 236 7.73 -3.13 8.65
N GLU A 237 6.55 -3.29 8.04
CA GLU A 237 6.29 -3.06 6.61
C GLU A 237 6.26 -1.58 6.20
N LEU A 238 6.41 -0.65 7.12
CA LEU A 238 6.35 0.80 6.84
C LEU A 238 7.62 1.53 7.26
N GLN A 239 8.59 0.80 7.81
CA GLN A 239 9.90 1.31 8.17
C GLN A 239 10.69 1.76 6.94
N MET A 240 11.32 2.91 7.07
CA MET A 240 12.28 3.40 6.08
C MET A 240 13.55 2.52 6.07
N THR A 241 14.22 2.31 4.95
CA THR A 241 13.96 2.90 3.62
C THR A 241 12.87 2.12 2.87
N MET A 242 12.03 2.84 2.14
CA MET A 242 11.07 2.25 1.20
C MET A 242 11.36 2.67 -0.24
N PHE A 243 10.80 1.93 -1.18
CA PHE A 243 11.01 2.12 -2.61
C PHE A 243 9.68 2.24 -3.37
N GLN A 244 9.75 2.72 -4.60
CA GLN A 244 8.68 2.66 -5.59
C GLN A 244 9.27 2.45 -6.97
N ALA A 245 8.50 1.89 -7.90
CA ALA A 245 8.91 1.85 -9.31
C ALA A 245 8.86 3.27 -9.92
N VAL A 246 9.90 3.61 -10.71
CA VAL A 246 9.94 4.85 -11.49
C VAL A 246 8.83 4.81 -12.55
N GLY A 247 8.04 5.88 -12.68
CA GLY A 247 6.94 5.97 -13.65
C GLY A 247 5.62 5.31 -13.22
N GLY A 248 5.56 4.78 -11.99
CA GLY A 248 4.36 4.19 -11.40
C GLY A 248 4.52 2.72 -11.03
N MET A 249 3.83 2.29 -9.97
CA MET A 249 3.93 0.92 -9.49
C MET A 249 3.48 -0.12 -10.54
N ASP A 250 2.56 0.27 -11.43
CA ASP A 250 2.11 -0.58 -12.53
C ASP A 250 3.19 -0.89 -13.56
N MET A 251 4.36 -0.23 -13.53
CA MET A 251 5.51 -0.60 -14.35
C MET A 251 6.01 -2.02 -14.05
N ILE A 252 5.84 -2.50 -12.81
CA ILE A 252 6.11 -3.90 -12.45
C ILE A 252 5.15 -4.84 -13.19
N ALA A 253 3.86 -4.51 -13.18
CA ALA A 253 2.84 -5.29 -13.88
C ALA A 253 3.05 -5.29 -15.39
N LYS A 254 3.40 -4.13 -15.99
CA LYS A 254 3.71 -4.00 -17.41
C LYS A 254 4.93 -4.82 -17.82
N ALA A 255 5.96 -4.87 -16.97
CA ALA A 255 7.15 -5.66 -17.26
C ALA A 255 6.84 -7.17 -17.25
N LEU A 256 6.04 -7.65 -16.29
CA LEU A 256 5.54 -9.03 -16.31
C LEU A 256 4.63 -9.30 -17.52
N GLN A 257 3.69 -8.39 -17.81
CA GLN A 257 2.79 -8.48 -18.97
C GLN A 257 3.58 -8.68 -20.27
N LYS A 258 4.69 -7.96 -20.46
CA LYS A 258 5.55 -8.13 -21.64
C LYS A 258 6.08 -9.56 -21.78
N GLN A 259 6.44 -10.20 -20.68
CA GLN A 259 6.97 -11.58 -20.69
C GLN A 259 5.89 -12.64 -20.97
N VAL A 260 4.62 -12.34 -20.64
CA VAL A 260 3.49 -13.28 -20.78
C VAL A 260 2.49 -12.85 -21.84
N ALA A 261 2.83 -11.88 -22.69
CA ALA A 261 1.94 -11.31 -23.68
C ALA A 261 1.28 -12.37 -24.60
N PRO A 262 1.99 -13.42 -25.08
CA PRO A 262 1.37 -14.48 -25.88
C PRO A 262 0.29 -15.28 -25.15
N SER A 263 0.34 -15.30 -23.81
CA SER A 263 -0.60 -16.01 -22.95
C SER A 263 -1.77 -15.13 -22.51
N LEU A 264 -1.70 -13.81 -22.66
CA LEU A 264 -2.64 -12.88 -22.03
C LEU A 264 -3.78 -12.47 -22.96
N LYS A 265 -5.02 -12.71 -22.51
CA LYS A 265 -6.24 -12.19 -23.12
C LYS A 265 -6.88 -11.14 -22.21
N LEU A 266 -6.84 -9.88 -22.66
CA LEU A 266 -7.51 -8.74 -22.02
C LEU A 266 -8.97 -8.64 -22.50
N GLY A 267 -9.79 -7.86 -21.79
CA GLY A 267 -11.20 -7.63 -22.14
C GLY A 267 -12.06 -8.89 -22.07
N ALA A 268 -11.64 -9.89 -21.29
CA ALA A 268 -12.27 -11.21 -21.21
C ALA A 268 -12.75 -11.49 -19.78
N GLU A 269 -14.07 -11.41 -19.58
CA GLU A 269 -14.74 -11.55 -18.29
C GLU A 269 -15.15 -13.00 -18.04
N VAL A 270 -14.57 -13.65 -17.03
CA VAL A 270 -14.95 -15.01 -16.61
C VAL A 270 -16.38 -15.01 -16.05
N THR A 271 -17.21 -15.94 -16.53
CA THR A 271 -18.62 -16.07 -16.11
C THR A 271 -18.92 -17.42 -15.44
N ASN A 272 -18.13 -18.46 -15.70
CA ASN A 272 -18.31 -19.77 -15.07
C ASN A 272 -16.99 -20.54 -14.95
N ILE A 273 -16.80 -21.24 -13.82
CA ILE A 273 -15.63 -22.08 -13.52
C ILE A 273 -16.11 -23.46 -13.10
N THR A 274 -15.81 -24.50 -13.87
CA THR A 274 -16.28 -25.85 -13.59
C THR A 274 -15.11 -26.83 -13.49
N ASN A 275 -14.84 -27.35 -12.30
CA ASN A 275 -14.01 -28.53 -12.11
C ASN A 275 -14.65 -29.72 -12.85
N LEU A 276 -13.86 -30.43 -13.66
CA LEU A 276 -14.24 -31.66 -14.34
C LEU A 276 -13.56 -32.87 -13.65
N PRO A 277 -13.94 -34.13 -13.97
CA PRO A 277 -13.18 -35.30 -13.51
C PRO A 277 -11.70 -35.21 -13.88
N GLU A 278 -11.43 -34.77 -15.11
CA GLU A 278 -10.10 -34.45 -15.63
C GLU A 278 -10.13 -33.02 -16.21
N GLY A 279 -9.29 -32.14 -15.67
CA GLY A 279 -9.21 -30.77 -16.11
C GLY A 279 -10.25 -29.82 -15.51
N VAL A 280 -10.33 -28.64 -16.13
CA VAL A 280 -11.19 -27.53 -15.73
C VAL A 280 -11.73 -26.84 -16.97
N LYS A 281 -13.02 -26.49 -16.93
CA LYS A 281 -13.71 -25.73 -17.96
C LYS A 281 -13.99 -24.32 -17.46
N VAL A 282 -13.59 -23.32 -18.22
CA VAL A 282 -13.80 -21.90 -17.93
C VAL A 282 -14.62 -21.31 -19.06
N THR A 283 -15.72 -20.64 -18.71
CA THR A 283 -16.51 -19.83 -19.65
C THR A 283 -16.19 -18.37 -19.40
N TYR A 284 -15.97 -17.62 -20.47
CA TYR A 284 -15.72 -16.19 -20.40
C TYR A 284 -16.38 -15.46 -21.56
N LYS A 285 -16.62 -14.17 -21.39
CA LYS A 285 -17.20 -13.28 -22.39
C LYS A 285 -16.20 -12.20 -22.77
N ASP A 286 -16.07 -11.93 -24.06
CA ASP A 286 -15.35 -10.78 -24.59
C ASP A 286 -16.20 -10.01 -25.60
N ALA A 287 -15.60 -9.07 -26.33
CA ALA A 287 -16.29 -8.28 -27.35
C ALA A 287 -16.88 -9.12 -28.51
N THR A 288 -16.38 -10.33 -28.73
CA THR A 288 -16.82 -11.24 -29.82
C THR A 288 -17.91 -12.22 -29.38
N GLY A 289 -18.15 -12.37 -28.08
CA GLY A 289 -19.19 -13.24 -27.55
C GLY A 289 -18.74 -14.07 -26.36
N GLU A 290 -19.47 -15.15 -26.11
CA GLU A 290 -19.14 -16.14 -25.09
C GLU A 290 -18.21 -17.22 -25.66
N HIS A 291 -17.24 -17.64 -24.85
CA HIS A 291 -16.22 -18.62 -25.20
C HIS A 291 -16.06 -19.64 -24.09
N VAL A 292 -15.63 -20.85 -24.47
CA VAL A 292 -15.31 -21.93 -23.55
C VAL A 292 -13.84 -22.32 -23.74
N LEU A 293 -13.10 -22.40 -22.65
CA LEU A 293 -11.72 -22.85 -22.60
C LEU A 293 -11.59 -24.03 -21.64
N GLN A 294 -10.85 -25.06 -22.07
CA GLN A 294 -10.50 -26.20 -21.21
C GLN A 294 -8.99 -26.28 -21.03
N GLY A 295 -8.58 -26.65 -19.82
CA GLY A 295 -7.18 -26.83 -19.43
C GLY A 295 -7.03 -27.97 -18.43
N ASP A 296 -5.79 -28.41 -18.21
CA ASP A 296 -5.48 -29.47 -17.26
C ASP A 296 -5.68 -29.01 -15.81
N LEU A 297 -5.30 -27.76 -15.51
CA LEU A 297 -5.43 -27.14 -14.19
C LEU A 297 -5.75 -25.65 -14.34
N CYS A 298 -6.22 -25.04 -13.26
CA CYS A 298 -6.52 -23.60 -13.22
C CYS A 298 -5.92 -22.94 -11.98
N ILE A 299 -5.45 -21.71 -12.13
CA ILE A 299 -5.11 -20.80 -11.02
C ILE A 299 -6.13 -19.66 -11.02
N CYS A 300 -6.97 -19.61 -9.99
CA CYS A 300 -7.92 -18.53 -9.77
C CYS A 300 -7.25 -17.42 -8.94
N THR A 301 -7.11 -16.22 -9.52
CA THR A 301 -6.56 -15.04 -8.82
C THR A 301 -7.56 -13.92 -8.62
N LEU A 302 -8.84 -14.21 -8.92
CA LEU A 302 -9.93 -13.27 -8.76
C LEU A 302 -10.12 -12.92 -7.27
N PRO A 303 -10.38 -11.64 -6.93
CA PRO A 303 -10.78 -11.28 -5.56
C PRO A 303 -12.02 -12.06 -5.14
N LEU A 304 -12.07 -12.52 -3.89
CA LEU A 304 -13.19 -13.34 -3.40
C LEU A 304 -14.56 -12.68 -3.58
N PRO A 305 -14.74 -11.35 -3.36
CA PRO A 305 -16.02 -10.69 -3.61
C PRO A 305 -16.43 -10.65 -5.09
N VAL A 306 -15.49 -10.81 -6.02
CA VAL A 306 -15.79 -10.97 -7.45
C VAL A 306 -16.15 -12.43 -7.73
N LEU A 307 -15.40 -13.36 -7.16
CA LEU A 307 -15.60 -14.80 -7.33
C LEU A 307 -16.95 -15.28 -6.77
N SER A 308 -17.45 -14.65 -5.70
CA SER A 308 -18.78 -14.95 -5.14
C SER A 308 -19.93 -14.66 -6.12
N ASN A 309 -19.69 -13.86 -7.15
CA ASN A 309 -20.66 -13.55 -8.20
C ASN A 309 -20.46 -14.37 -9.49
N ILE A 310 -19.58 -15.37 -9.47
CA ILE A 310 -19.27 -16.23 -10.63
C ILE A 310 -19.75 -17.65 -10.37
N ASN A 311 -20.48 -18.22 -11.33
CA ASN A 311 -20.94 -19.59 -11.24
C ASN A 311 -19.76 -20.56 -11.11
N ASN A 312 -19.84 -21.46 -10.13
CA ASN A 312 -18.81 -22.46 -9.89
C ASN A 312 -19.36 -23.72 -9.23
N ASN A 313 -18.57 -24.79 -9.22
CA ASN A 313 -18.89 -26.06 -8.55
C ASN A 313 -17.85 -26.41 -7.47
N PHE A 314 -17.33 -25.40 -6.76
CA PHE A 314 -16.36 -25.62 -5.71
C PHE A 314 -16.96 -26.37 -4.52
N SER A 315 -16.09 -26.99 -3.70
CA SER A 315 -16.52 -27.60 -2.45
C SER A 315 -17.16 -26.59 -1.50
N GLY A 316 -18.03 -27.07 -0.61
CA GLY A 316 -18.70 -26.21 0.37
C GLY A 316 -17.74 -25.44 1.28
N ASP A 317 -16.56 -25.99 1.57
CA ASP A 317 -15.52 -25.33 2.37
C ASP A 317 -14.97 -24.10 1.64
N VAL A 318 -14.69 -24.23 0.34
CA VAL A 318 -14.21 -23.14 -0.50
C VAL A 318 -15.28 -22.09 -0.73
N SER A 319 -16.53 -22.50 -1.00
CA SER A 319 -17.65 -21.56 -1.14
C SER A 319 -17.87 -20.73 0.14
N ARG A 320 -17.80 -21.35 1.32
CA ARG A 320 -17.85 -20.59 2.59
C ARG A 320 -16.68 -19.63 2.72
N ALA A 321 -15.46 -20.02 2.37
CA ALA A 321 -14.33 -19.10 2.41
C ALA A 321 -14.54 -17.89 1.47
N ILE A 322 -15.06 -18.12 0.26
CA ILE A 322 -15.38 -17.07 -0.72
C ILE A 322 -16.38 -16.05 -0.15
N ASP A 323 -17.41 -16.53 0.54
CA ASP A 323 -18.51 -15.68 1.04
C ASP A 323 -18.16 -14.93 2.35
N TYR A 324 -17.37 -15.54 3.25
CA TYR A 324 -17.14 -15.01 4.60
C TYR A 324 -15.87 -14.18 4.77
N ILE A 325 -14.89 -14.30 3.86
CA ILE A 325 -13.65 -13.51 3.97
C ILE A 325 -13.91 -12.07 3.48
N GLY A 326 -13.94 -11.13 4.43
CA GLY A 326 -14.16 -9.71 4.16
C GLY A 326 -13.01 -9.05 3.40
N TYR A 327 -13.32 -7.95 2.72
CA TYR A 327 -12.33 -7.07 2.08
C TYR A 327 -12.47 -5.66 2.62
N ILE A 328 -11.34 -4.96 2.79
CA ILE A 328 -11.36 -3.58 3.26
C ILE A 328 -12.01 -2.65 2.23
N GLN A 329 -12.75 -1.64 2.69
CA GLN A 329 -13.15 -0.52 1.85
C GLN A 329 -12.03 0.52 1.87
N THR A 330 -11.57 0.93 0.70
CA THR A 330 -10.51 1.94 0.58
C THR A 330 -10.58 2.67 -0.75
N GLY A 331 -10.02 3.88 -0.79
CA GLY A 331 -9.98 4.71 -1.99
C GLY A 331 -9.00 5.88 -1.86
N LYS A 332 -8.61 6.41 -3.02
CA LYS A 332 -7.69 7.55 -3.16
C LYS A 332 -8.20 8.56 -4.18
N ILE A 333 -7.80 9.82 -4.04
CA ILE A 333 -7.92 10.83 -5.09
C ILE A 333 -6.55 11.41 -5.41
N GLY A 334 -6.22 11.53 -6.70
CA GLY A 334 -5.10 12.32 -7.16
C GLY A 334 -5.56 13.72 -7.54
N LEU A 335 -4.83 14.75 -7.11
CA LEU A 335 -5.07 16.16 -7.41
C LEU A 335 -3.84 16.75 -8.11
N GLN A 336 -3.98 17.13 -9.38
CA GLN A 336 -2.93 17.80 -10.14
C GLN A 336 -2.92 19.30 -9.84
N PHE A 337 -1.72 19.85 -9.66
CA PHE A 337 -1.48 21.27 -9.44
C PHE A 337 -0.49 21.86 -10.45
N LYS A 338 -0.71 23.14 -10.80
CA LYS A 338 0.13 23.94 -11.72
C LYS A 338 1.54 24.21 -11.19
N ARG A 339 1.67 24.17 -9.85
CA ARG A 339 2.86 24.53 -9.09
C ARG A 339 3.02 23.59 -7.90
N ARG A 340 4.26 23.26 -7.55
CA ARG A 340 4.59 22.41 -6.41
C ARG A 340 4.76 23.28 -5.16
N PHE A 341 3.69 23.97 -4.76
CA PHE A 341 3.69 24.88 -3.60
C PHE A 341 4.15 24.19 -2.31
N TRP A 342 3.92 22.88 -2.18
CA TRP A 342 4.41 22.11 -1.04
C TRP A 342 5.93 22.08 -0.97
N GLU A 343 6.66 22.09 -2.10
CA GLU A 343 8.13 22.17 -2.15
C GLU A 343 8.62 23.62 -2.06
N GLU A 344 7.98 24.52 -2.82
CA GLU A 344 8.40 25.91 -2.98
C GLU A 344 8.12 26.76 -1.73
N ASP A 345 6.91 26.65 -1.17
CA ASP A 345 6.44 27.50 -0.07
C ASP A 345 6.63 26.78 1.28
N ASP A 346 6.32 25.47 1.32
CA ASP A 346 6.32 24.70 2.57
C ASP A 346 7.57 23.82 2.75
N HIS A 347 8.46 23.71 1.76
CA HIS A 347 9.69 22.89 1.83
C HIS A 347 9.46 21.40 2.18
N ILE A 348 8.39 20.82 1.66
CA ILE A 348 8.00 19.42 1.82
C ILE A 348 8.38 18.64 0.55
N TYR A 349 9.36 17.75 0.66
CA TYR A 349 9.83 16.89 -0.43
C TYR A 349 9.47 15.43 -0.14
N GLY A 350 8.32 14.97 -0.65
CA GLY A 350 7.76 13.66 -0.32
C GLY A 350 7.21 13.56 1.11
N GLY A 351 6.83 12.36 1.55
CA GLY A 351 6.21 12.14 2.86
C GLY A 351 4.70 12.33 2.89
N ILE A 352 4.16 12.40 4.11
CA ILE A 352 2.72 12.36 4.37
C ILE A 352 2.37 13.44 5.40
N THR A 353 1.36 14.24 5.10
CA THR A 353 0.67 15.05 6.11
C THR A 353 -0.48 14.25 6.71
N HIS A 354 -0.61 14.28 8.04
CA HIS A 354 -1.67 13.58 8.77
C HIS A 354 -2.74 14.56 9.24
N THR A 355 -4.00 14.14 9.17
CA THR A 355 -5.13 14.92 9.65
C THR A 355 -6.28 14.04 10.11
N ASN A 356 -6.98 14.46 11.16
CA ASN A 356 -8.20 13.78 11.62
C ASN A 356 -9.43 14.10 10.75
N ASN A 357 -9.30 15.02 9.80
CA ASN A 357 -10.38 15.38 8.89
C ASN A 357 -10.73 14.24 7.91
N ASP A 358 -11.67 14.52 7.01
CA ASP A 358 -12.18 13.57 6.04
C ASP A 358 -11.13 13.01 5.07
N LEU A 359 -9.98 13.67 4.90
CA LEU A 359 -8.91 13.21 4.01
C LEU A 359 -8.05 12.11 4.63
N THR A 360 -8.00 12.02 5.97
CA THR A 360 -7.06 11.21 6.77
C THR A 360 -5.59 11.62 6.60
N GLN A 361 -5.16 11.83 5.36
CA GLN A 361 -3.76 12.05 5.01
C GLN A 361 -3.62 12.63 3.60
N ILE A 362 -2.57 13.43 3.39
CA ILE A 362 -2.18 14.00 2.09
C ILE A 362 -0.79 13.49 1.75
N PHE A 363 -0.62 12.80 0.61
CA PHE A 363 0.69 12.29 0.21
C PHE A 363 1.35 13.21 -0.80
N TYR A 364 2.61 13.53 -0.55
CA TYR A 364 3.45 14.27 -1.47
C TYR A 364 4.22 13.29 -2.39
N PRO A 365 4.33 13.57 -3.68
CA PRO A 365 5.08 12.73 -4.60
C PRO A 365 6.55 12.61 -4.17
N SER A 366 7.08 11.38 -4.17
CA SER A 366 8.50 11.10 -3.90
C SER A 366 9.34 11.07 -5.18
N TYR A 367 8.94 11.84 -6.19
CA TYR A 367 9.51 11.86 -7.53
C TYR A 367 9.33 13.24 -8.18
N ASP A 368 10.12 13.50 -9.22
CA ASP A 368 10.16 14.77 -9.96
C ASP A 368 10.27 16.00 -9.03
N TYR A 369 11.14 15.91 -8.03
CA TYR A 369 11.43 17.04 -7.13
C TYR A 369 11.90 18.24 -7.94
N LEU A 370 11.47 19.44 -7.52
CA LEU A 370 11.75 20.71 -8.21
C LEU A 370 11.15 20.79 -9.62
N GLY A 371 10.22 19.88 -9.96
CA GLY A 371 9.44 19.96 -11.18
C GLY A 371 8.43 21.11 -11.15
N LYS A 372 7.89 21.47 -12.31
CA LYS A 372 6.88 22.56 -12.40
C LYS A 372 5.53 22.16 -11.80
N LYS A 373 5.07 20.94 -12.09
CA LYS A 373 3.75 20.42 -11.71
C LYS A 373 3.89 19.16 -10.86
N GLY A 374 2.80 18.75 -10.22
CA GLY A 374 2.76 17.50 -9.48
C GLY A 374 1.36 17.06 -9.12
N ILE A 375 1.23 15.81 -8.71
CA ILE A 375 -0.01 15.24 -8.19
C ILE A 375 0.15 14.93 -6.71
N LEU A 376 -0.70 15.51 -5.88
CA LEU A 376 -0.87 15.08 -4.49
C LEU A 376 -1.92 13.95 -4.44
N ILE A 377 -1.72 12.98 -3.55
CA ILE A 377 -2.83 12.12 -3.14
C ILE A 377 -3.62 12.90 -2.09
N GLY A 378 -4.79 13.41 -2.49
CA GLY A 378 -5.60 14.34 -1.71
C GLY A 378 -6.40 13.70 -0.59
N TYR A 379 -6.59 12.37 -0.62
CA TYR A 379 -7.02 11.55 0.50
C TYR A 379 -6.58 10.11 0.28
N TYR A 380 -6.41 9.37 1.37
CA TYR A 380 -6.35 7.91 1.34
C TYR A 380 -7.12 7.37 2.53
N ASN A 381 -8.35 6.91 2.28
CA ASN A 381 -9.30 6.55 3.32
C ASN A 381 -9.48 5.04 3.43
N PHE A 382 -10.00 4.62 4.59
CA PHE A 382 -10.32 3.23 4.93
C PHE A 382 -11.69 3.12 5.59
N ASN A 383 -12.31 1.94 5.47
CA ASN A 383 -13.54 1.55 6.15
C ASN A 383 -14.66 2.61 6.01
N GLU A 384 -15.26 3.04 7.11
CA GLU A 384 -16.37 4.00 7.13
C GLU A 384 -16.06 5.29 6.36
N LYS A 385 -14.86 5.88 6.54
CA LYS A 385 -14.45 7.07 5.78
C LYS A 385 -14.39 6.77 4.27
N ALA A 386 -13.88 5.59 3.88
CA ALA A 386 -13.83 5.19 2.48
C ALA A 386 -15.22 4.91 1.89
N VAL A 387 -16.15 4.32 2.66
CA VAL A 387 -17.54 4.11 2.23
C VAL A 387 -18.22 5.46 1.99
N ARG A 388 -18.12 6.39 2.96
CA ARG A 388 -18.67 7.73 2.81
C ARG A 388 -18.13 8.45 1.56
N MET A 389 -16.81 8.40 1.33
CA MET A 389 -16.24 8.95 0.09
C MET A 389 -16.71 8.21 -1.16
N GLY A 390 -16.83 6.89 -1.08
CA GLY A 390 -17.27 6.02 -2.17
C GLY A 390 -18.71 6.26 -2.60
N ASP A 391 -19.57 6.73 -1.71
CA ASP A 391 -20.97 7.04 -2.00
C ASP A 391 -21.17 8.44 -2.61
N LEU A 392 -20.17 9.33 -2.52
CA LEU A 392 -20.15 10.59 -3.25
C LEU A 392 -19.85 10.38 -4.74
N ASN A 393 -20.40 11.24 -5.59
CA ASN A 393 -20.01 11.27 -7.00
C ASN A 393 -18.62 11.90 -7.21
N TYR A 394 -18.05 11.81 -8.43
CA TYR A 394 -16.68 12.25 -8.68
C TYR A 394 -16.46 13.75 -8.40
N ALA A 395 -17.43 14.61 -8.75
CA ALA A 395 -17.35 16.05 -8.52
C ALA A 395 -17.47 16.40 -7.03
N GLU A 396 -18.28 15.66 -6.29
CA GLU A 396 -18.41 15.82 -4.84
C GLU A 396 -17.14 15.41 -4.10
N ARG A 397 -16.49 14.31 -4.51
CA ARG A 397 -15.17 13.90 -3.97
C ARG A 397 -14.10 14.95 -4.22
N GLU A 398 -14.04 15.50 -5.44
CA GLU A 398 -13.13 16.59 -5.79
C GLU A 398 -13.40 17.82 -4.91
N LYS A 399 -14.65 18.28 -4.83
CA LYS A 399 -15.05 19.42 -4.00
C LYS A 399 -14.64 19.23 -2.54
N LEU A 400 -14.91 18.06 -1.97
CA LEU A 400 -14.55 17.74 -0.59
C LEU A 400 -13.02 17.73 -0.41
N ALA A 401 -12.29 17.07 -1.31
CA ALA A 401 -10.84 17.00 -1.27
C ALA A 401 -10.20 18.40 -1.31
N LEU A 402 -10.73 19.29 -2.14
CA LEU A 402 -10.29 20.68 -2.21
C LEU A 402 -10.70 21.49 -0.98
N GLN A 403 -11.92 21.30 -0.47
CA GLN A 403 -12.42 22.00 0.72
C GLN A 403 -11.61 21.67 1.98
N LYS A 404 -11.23 20.41 2.16
CA LYS A 404 -10.45 19.98 3.33
C LYS A 404 -8.96 20.18 3.12
N GLY A 405 -8.46 20.00 1.89
CA GLY A 405 -7.05 20.19 1.56
C GLY A 405 -6.60 21.64 1.75
N ARG A 406 -7.45 22.62 1.39
CA ARG A 406 -7.12 24.05 1.54
C ARG A 406 -6.95 24.52 2.99
N LEU A 407 -7.48 23.75 3.96
CA LEU A 407 -7.29 24.04 5.38
C LEU A 407 -5.83 23.82 5.81
N VAL A 408 -5.13 22.90 5.13
CA VAL A 408 -3.68 22.68 5.30
C VAL A 408 -2.89 23.55 4.34
N HIS A 409 -3.33 23.60 3.08
CA HIS A 409 -2.61 24.19 1.95
C HIS A 409 -3.49 25.21 1.20
N PRO A 410 -3.50 26.48 1.63
CA PRO A 410 -4.36 27.52 1.04
C PRO A 410 -4.19 27.72 -0.47
N GLN A 411 -3.06 27.30 -1.05
CA GLN A 411 -2.74 27.39 -2.47
C GLN A 411 -3.64 26.51 -3.36
N TYR A 412 -4.35 25.53 -2.78
CA TYR A 412 -5.18 24.59 -3.54
C TYR A 412 -6.13 25.29 -4.53
N ASP A 413 -6.80 26.37 -4.13
CA ASP A 413 -7.79 27.06 -4.97
C ASP A 413 -7.17 27.73 -6.20
N ALA A 414 -5.95 28.27 -6.08
CA ALA A 414 -5.27 28.94 -7.19
C ALA A 414 -4.57 27.94 -8.13
N GLU A 415 -4.01 26.88 -7.55
CA GLU A 415 -3.08 25.99 -8.25
C GLU A 415 -3.74 24.72 -8.81
N PHE A 416 -4.94 24.35 -8.35
CA PHE A 416 -5.61 23.13 -8.80
C PHE A 416 -5.93 23.16 -10.29
N GLU A 417 -5.81 22.00 -10.95
CA GLU A 417 -6.19 21.82 -12.35
C GLU A 417 -7.22 20.72 -12.54
N ARG A 418 -6.93 19.52 -12.02
CA ARG A 418 -7.67 18.30 -12.37
C ARG A 418 -7.58 17.26 -11.26
N SER A 419 -8.62 16.44 -11.12
CA SER A 419 -8.60 15.30 -10.21
C SER A 419 -8.95 13.98 -10.88
N PHE A 420 -8.63 12.88 -10.21
CA PHE A 420 -9.18 11.57 -10.50
C PHE A 420 -9.21 10.72 -9.23
N SER A 421 -10.35 10.09 -8.95
CA SER A 421 -10.53 9.25 -7.76
C SER A 421 -10.79 7.80 -8.11
N VAL A 422 -10.37 6.89 -7.22
CA VAL A 422 -10.69 5.46 -7.29
C VAL A 422 -11.17 4.99 -5.92
N SER A 423 -12.38 4.44 -5.86
CA SER A 423 -12.92 3.70 -4.71
C SER A 423 -12.90 2.20 -5.02
N TRP A 424 -11.98 1.44 -4.41
CA TRP A 424 -11.72 0.04 -4.76
C TRP A 424 -12.90 -0.89 -4.49
N HIS A 425 -13.70 -0.59 -3.46
CA HIS A 425 -14.92 -1.33 -3.13
C HIS A 425 -16.11 -1.04 -4.07
N LYS A 426 -16.02 0.02 -4.88
CA LYS A 426 -16.98 0.32 -5.95
C LYS A 426 -16.41 0.01 -7.34
N THR A 427 -15.13 -0.32 -7.48
CA THR A 427 -14.49 -0.53 -8.78
C THR A 427 -14.82 -1.93 -9.32
N LYS A 428 -15.31 -2.00 -10.57
CA LYS A 428 -15.64 -3.27 -11.24
C LYS A 428 -14.43 -4.22 -11.23
N TYR A 429 -14.69 -5.50 -10.97
CA TYR A 429 -13.69 -6.57 -10.85
C TYR A 429 -12.68 -6.41 -9.70
N ASN A 430 -12.93 -5.53 -8.73
CA ASN A 430 -12.20 -5.47 -7.46
C ASN A 430 -13.14 -5.72 -6.29
N LEU A 431 -14.19 -4.90 -6.18
CA LEU A 431 -15.19 -4.98 -5.11
C LEU A 431 -14.59 -5.01 -3.69
N GLY A 432 -13.40 -4.43 -3.53
CA GLY A 432 -12.65 -4.39 -2.28
C GLY A 432 -11.19 -3.99 -2.48
N GLY A 433 -10.55 -3.51 -1.41
CA GLY A 433 -9.13 -3.15 -1.38
C GLY A 433 -8.22 -4.36 -1.25
N TRP A 434 -8.34 -5.11 -0.16
CA TRP A 434 -7.60 -6.35 0.14
C TRP A 434 -8.34 -7.18 1.17
N ALA A 435 -8.02 -8.48 1.24
CA ALA A 435 -8.67 -9.38 2.17
C ALA A 435 -8.29 -9.06 3.62
N VAL A 436 -9.27 -9.09 4.50
CA VAL A 436 -9.12 -8.86 5.95
C VAL A 436 -9.50 -10.15 6.66
N TYR A 437 -8.60 -10.62 7.52
CA TYR A 437 -8.83 -11.79 8.36
C TYR A 437 -8.79 -11.35 9.82
N ASN A 438 -9.81 -11.76 10.57
CA ASN A 438 -9.72 -11.83 12.02
C ASN A 438 -9.13 -13.19 12.46
N ASN A 439 -8.90 -13.37 13.76
CA ASN A 439 -8.33 -14.61 14.29
C ASN A 439 -9.17 -15.86 13.97
N GLU A 440 -10.49 -15.73 13.90
CA GLU A 440 -11.39 -16.84 13.61
C GLU A 440 -11.32 -17.25 12.14
N THR A 441 -11.61 -16.33 11.22
CA THR A 441 -11.58 -16.57 9.76
C THR A 441 -10.20 -17.01 9.27
N ARG A 442 -9.11 -16.52 9.90
CA ARG A 442 -7.74 -17.00 9.62
C ARG A 442 -7.55 -18.47 10.00
N LYS A 443 -8.22 -18.95 11.05
CA LYS A 443 -8.14 -20.35 11.49
C LYS A 443 -9.11 -21.25 10.71
N THR A 444 -10.32 -20.77 10.44
CA THR A 444 -11.42 -21.63 9.95
C THR A 444 -11.63 -21.57 8.44
N GLN A 445 -11.39 -20.43 7.78
CA GLN A 445 -11.68 -20.25 6.35
C GLN A 445 -10.41 -20.23 5.50
N TYR A 446 -9.36 -19.56 5.95
CA TYR A 446 -8.09 -19.44 5.20
C TYR A 446 -7.48 -20.77 4.76
N PRO A 447 -7.45 -21.86 5.58
CA PRO A 447 -6.82 -23.11 5.17
C PRO A 447 -7.50 -23.80 3.97
N ALA A 448 -8.80 -23.57 3.75
CA ALA A 448 -9.53 -24.16 2.64
C ALA A 448 -9.00 -23.66 1.29
N LEU A 449 -8.60 -22.39 1.22
CA LEU A 449 -8.08 -21.75 0.00
C LEU A 449 -6.59 -22.04 -0.25
N LEU A 450 -5.86 -22.57 0.73
CA LEU A 450 -4.44 -22.93 0.58
C LEU A 450 -4.22 -24.26 -0.15
N LYS A 451 -5.26 -25.08 -0.27
CA LYS A 451 -5.24 -26.36 -0.97
C LYS A 451 -6.00 -26.22 -2.29
N PRO A 452 -5.66 -27.01 -3.32
CA PRO A 452 -6.48 -27.05 -4.52
C PRO A 452 -7.88 -27.60 -4.23
N ASP A 453 -8.90 -26.98 -4.81
CA ASP A 453 -10.21 -27.58 -4.98
C ASP A 453 -10.21 -28.37 -6.29
N LYS A 454 -9.83 -29.64 -6.17
CA LYS A 454 -9.65 -30.56 -7.31
C LYS A 454 -8.63 -30.03 -8.33
N GLN A 455 -9.04 -29.43 -9.44
CA GLN A 455 -8.15 -28.94 -10.52
C GLN A 455 -7.90 -27.43 -10.42
N VAL A 456 -8.57 -26.75 -9.49
CA VAL A 456 -8.46 -25.30 -9.30
C VAL A 456 -7.63 -24.99 -8.06
N TYR A 457 -6.57 -24.22 -8.26
CA TYR A 457 -5.75 -23.61 -7.22
C TYR A 457 -6.15 -22.14 -7.07
N PHE A 458 -6.00 -21.58 -5.87
CA PHE A 458 -6.23 -20.17 -5.62
C PHE A 458 -4.89 -19.47 -5.37
N ALA A 459 -4.72 -18.25 -5.91
CA ALA A 459 -3.52 -17.45 -5.68
C ALA A 459 -3.85 -15.95 -5.51
N GLY A 460 -3.13 -15.26 -4.64
CA GLY A 460 -3.27 -13.83 -4.44
C GLY A 460 -2.83 -13.40 -3.03
N GLU A 461 -2.75 -12.09 -2.79
CA GLU A 461 -2.35 -11.57 -1.47
C GLU A 461 -3.22 -12.09 -0.31
N HIS A 462 -4.49 -12.38 -0.59
CA HIS A 462 -5.44 -12.95 0.36
C HIS A 462 -5.03 -14.35 0.87
N LEU A 463 -4.11 -15.03 0.20
CA LEU A 463 -3.59 -16.35 0.56
C LEU A 463 -2.19 -16.30 1.17
N THR A 464 -1.87 -15.18 1.82
CA THR A 464 -0.64 -14.99 2.56
C THR A 464 -0.91 -14.31 3.90
N TYR A 465 0.13 -14.15 4.71
CA TYR A 465 0.15 -13.22 5.85
C TYR A 465 0.64 -11.82 5.46
N LEU A 466 0.98 -11.62 4.17
CA LEU A 466 1.38 -10.34 3.58
C LEU A 466 0.18 -9.69 2.87
N ASN A 467 -0.98 -9.69 3.53
CA ASN A 467 -2.20 -9.08 3.00
C ASN A 467 -1.94 -7.61 2.66
N ALA A 468 -2.63 -7.09 1.63
CA ALA A 468 -2.47 -5.73 1.10
C ALA A 468 -1.13 -5.43 0.38
N TRP A 469 -0.19 -6.38 0.31
CA TRP A 469 1.12 -6.16 -0.29
C TRP A 469 1.33 -6.92 -1.59
N MET A 470 2.09 -6.32 -2.52
CA MET A 470 2.50 -7.00 -3.75
C MET A 470 3.31 -8.27 -3.47
N ALA A 471 4.13 -8.25 -2.41
CA ALA A 471 4.87 -9.42 -1.94
C ALA A 471 3.93 -10.60 -1.66
N GLY A 472 2.78 -10.38 -1.03
CA GLY A 472 1.80 -11.45 -0.81
C GLY A 472 1.26 -12.05 -2.12
N ALA A 473 1.03 -11.22 -3.14
CA ALA A 473 0.62 -11.72 -4.46
C ALA A 473 1.72 -12.58 -5.12
N PHE A 474 2.98 -12.17 -5.00
CA PHE A 474 4.12 -12.89 -5.57
C PHE A 474 4.48 -14.18 -4.82
N GLU A 475 4.46 -14.15 -3.48
CA GLU A 475 4.68 -15.33 -2.64
C GLU A 475 3.60 -16.39 -2.88
N SER A 476 2.34 -15.95 -2.94
CA SER A 476 1.23 -16.85 -3.26
C SER A 476 1.36 -17.45 -4.66
N ALA A 477 1.69 -16.64 -5.66
CA ALA A 477 1.89 -17.11 -7.03
C ALA A 477 2.97 -18.19 -7.12
N ARG A 478 4.17 -17.94 -6.57
CA ARG A 478 5.28 -18.90 -6.59
C ARG A 478 4.98 -20.16 -5.77
N SER A 479 4.32 -20.03 -4.63
CA SER A 479 3.85 -21.18 -3.84
C SER A 479 2.91 -22.08 -4.64
N VAL A 480 1.92 -21.50 -5.33
CA VAL A 480 0.98 -22.25 -6.16
C VAL A 480 1.67 -22.88 -7.38
N VAL A 481 2.59 -22.17 -8.02
CA VAL A 481 3.39 -22.75 -9.13
C VAL A 481 4.20 -23.95 -8.65
N ALA A 482 4.81 -23.87 -7.47
CA ALA A 482 5.51 -25.01 -6.87
C ALA A 482 4.58 -26.21 -6.60
N GLN A 483 3.37 -25.97 -6.09
CA GLN A 483 2.37 -27.03 -5.87
C GLN A 483 1.88 -27.67 -7.17
N ILE A 484 1.61 -26.87 -8.20
CA ILE A 484 1.23 -27.38 -9.52
C ILE A 484 2.38 -28.19 -10.12
N HIS A 485 3.61 -27.69 -10.02
CA HIS A 485 4.77 -28.39 -10.54
C HIS A 485 4.97 -29.73 -9.85
N ALA A 486 4.96 -29.75 -8.51
CA ALA A 486 5.01 -30.97 -7.70
C ALA A 486 3.95 -32.00 -8.13
N ARG A 487 2.71 -31.56 -8.35
CA ARG A 487 1.61 -32.43 -8.79
C ARG A 487 1.84 -33.00 -10.19
N VAL A 488 2.31 -32.19 -11.12
CA VAL A 488 2.47 -32.60 -12.53
C VAL A 488 3.70 -33.47 -12.75
N THR A 489 4.79 -33.21 -12.01
CA THR A 489 6.05 -33.96 -12.14
C THR A 489 6.19 -35.08 -11.11
N GLU A 490 5.20 -35.26 -10.23
CA GLU A 490 5.24 -36.20 -9.10
C GLU A 490 6.46 -35.99 -8.18
N GLN A 491 6.96 -34.76 -8.10
CA GLN A 491 8.11 -34.40 -7.28
C GLN A 491 7.69 -33.82 -5.94
N ARG A 492 8.51 -34.05 -4.90
CA ARG A 492 8.39 -33.30 -3.64
C ARG A 492 9.09 -31.95 -3.78
N VAL A 493 8.32 -30.94 -4.15
CA VAL A 493 8.79 -29.55 -4.13
C VAL A 493 8.38 -28.90 -2.82
N SER A 494 9.34 -28.28 -2.13
CA SER A 494 9.07 -27.41 -0.98
C SER A 494 9.25 -25.96 -1.41
N TYR A 495 8.20 -25.15 -1.26
CA TYR A 495 8.34 -23.70 -1.42
C TYR A 495 8.98 -23.15 -0.13
N PRO A 496 10.17 -22.53 -0.21
CA PRO A 496 10.82 -22.04 0.99
C PRO A 496 9.97 -20.92 1.61
N ALA A 497 9.47 -21.15 2.83
CA ALA A 497 9.15 -20.03 3.70
C ALA A 497 10.49 -19.31 3.94
N THR A 498 10.52 -17.99 3.74
CA THR A 498 11.66 -17.16 4.15
C THR A 498 12.12 -17.61 5.53
N LYS A 499 13.37 -18.06 5.64
CA LYS A 499 13.97 -18.33 6.95
C LYS A 499 13.86 -17.03 7.73
N GLN A 500 13.02 -17.01 8.77
CA GLN A 500 12.90 -15.88 9.69
C GLN A 500 14.25 -15.59 10.34
#